data_AF-A0A950M5T1-F1
#
_entry.id   AF-A0A950M5T1-F1
#
_cell.length_a   1.000
_cell.length_b   1.000
_cell.length_c   1.000
_cell.angle_alpha   90.00
_cell.angle_beta   90.00
_cell.angle_gamma   90.00
#
_symmetry.space_group_name_H-M   'P 1'
#
loop_
_entity.id
_entity.type
_entity.pdbx_description
1 polymer ?
#
loop_
_entity_poly.entity_id
_entity_poly.type
_entity_poly.pdbx_seq_one_letter_code
_entity_poly.pdbx_strand_id
1 'polypeptide(L)' 'MLREKYERKALKCLRASEMIADVDERKEMLEIAQAWLKLAEHVRVWQEDGVANVSPLPAGAGTRV' A
#
# COMPACT_ATOMS: atom_id res chain seq x y z
N MET A 1 6.10 9.36 2.95
CA MET A 1 5.47 8.82 1.72
C MET A 1 4.07 8.25 2.01
N LEU A 2 3.23 8.00 0.98
CA LEU A 2 1.86 7.49 1.16
C LEU A 2 1.84 6.08 1.81
N ARG A 3 2.76 5.20 1.42
CA ARG A 3 2.99 3.89 2.04
C ARG A 3 3.21 3.99 3.55
N GLU A 4 4.19 4.78 3.99
CA GLU A 4 4.48 4.99 5.42
C GLU A 4 3.27 5.54 6.19
N LYS A 5 2.39 6.33 5.55
CA LYS A 5 1.16 6.83 6.18
C LYS A 5 0.20 5.68 6.47
N TYR A 6 0.07 4.71 5.56
CA TYR A 6 -0.75 3.52 5.77
C TYR A 6 -0.12 2.58 6.80
N GLU A 7 1.19 2.34 6.76
CA GLU A 7 1.89 1.54 7.77
C GLU A 7 1.73 2.14 9.19
N ARG A 8 1.86 3.47 9.34
CA ARG A 8 1.61 4.14 10.62
C ARG A 8 0.17 3.99 11.11
N LYS A 9 -0.82 3.97 10.20
CA LYS A 9 -2.22 3.74 10.57
C LYS A 9 -2.46 2.30 11.02
N ALA A 10 -1.90 1.33 10.28
CA ALA A 10 -1.95 -0.08 10.68
C ALA A 10 -1.36 -0.30 12.08
N LEU A 11 -0.20 0.30 12.36
CA LEU A 11 0.45 0.20 13.68
C LEU A 11 -0.41 0.80 14.81
N LYS A 12 -1.13 1.91 14.54
CA LYS A 12 -2.05 2.49 15.52
C LYS A 12 -3.22 1.56 15.82
N CYS A 13 -3.80 0.92 14.80
CA CYS A 13 -4.86 -0.07 14.98
C CYS A 13 -4.35 -1.29 15.76
N LEU A 14 -3.15 -1.78 15.46
CA LEU A 14 -2.54 -2.89 16.19
C LEU A 14 -2.40 -2.57 17.69
N ARG A 15 -1.80 -1.41 18.03
CA ARG A 15 -1.67 -0.97 19.43
C ARG A 15 -3.01 -0.75 20.12
N ALA A 16 -4.02 -0.26 19.39
CA ALA A 16 -5.38 -0.14 19.91
C ALA A 16 -5.95 -1.53 20.25
N SER A 17 -5.77 -2.52 19.37
CA SER A 17 -6.27 -3.87 19.58
C SER A 17 -5.69 -4.57 20.82
N GLU A 18 -4.44 -4.27 21.17
CA GLU A 18 -3.79 -4.81 22.38
C GLU A 18 -4.48 -4.36 23.68
N MET A 19 -5.18 -3.21 23.66
CA MET A 19 -5.89 -2.67 24.82
C MET A 19 -7.37 -3.10 24.88
N ILE A 20 -7.90 -3.73 23.83
CA ILE A 20 -9.31 -4.13 23.76
C ILE A 20 -9.48 -5.49 24.46
N ALA A 21 -10.29 -5.54 25.51
CA ALA A 21 -10.57 -6.77 26.26
C ALA A 21 -11.50 -7.72 25.51
N ASP A 22 -12.48 -7.16 24.78
CA ASP A 22 -13.44 -7.92 24.00
C ASP A 22 -12.78 -8.55 22.77
N VAL A 23 -13.05 -9.84 22.55
CA VAL A 23 -12.36 -10.62 21.50
C VAL A 23 -12.88 -10.24 20.10
N ASP A 24 -14.16 -9.94 19.98
CA ASP A 24 -14.79 -9.59 18.70
C ASP A 24 -14.38 -8.18 18.27
N GLU A 25 -14.43 -7.21 19.18
CA GLU A 25 -13.94 -5.85 18.93
C GLU A 25 -12.42 -5.84 18.63
N ARG A 26 -11.64 -6.68 19.31
CA ARG A 26 -10.21 -6.83 19.03
C ARG A 26 -9.99 -7.35 17.62
N LYS A 27 -10.78 -8.35 17.20
CA LYS A 27 -10.72 -8.91 15.86
C LYS A 27 -11.05 -7.87 14.79
N GLU A 28 -12.11 -7.09 14.98
CA GLU A 28 -12.48 -6.00 14.07
C GLU A 28 -11.33 -4.98 13.92
N MET A 29 -10.69 -4.61 15.03
CA MET A 29 -9.54 -3.69 15.00
C MET A 29 -8.33 -4.26 14.24
N LEU A 30 -8.09 -5.57 14.36
CA LEU A 30 -7.05 -6.27 13.60
C LEU A 30 -7.38 -6.35 12.11
N GLU A 31 -8.65 -6.54 11.73
CA GLU A 31 -9.09 -6.50 10.33
C GLU A 31 -8.87 -5.12 9.71
N ILE A 32 -9.16 -4.04 10.46
CA ILE A 32 -8.85 -2.67 10.03
C ILE A 32 -7.33 -2.47 9.87
N ALA A 33 -6.51 -2.98 10.79
CA ALA A 33 -5.06 -2.92 10.68
C ALA A 33 -4.56 -3.63 9.41
N GLN A 34 -5.11 -4.81 9.11
CA GLN A 34 -4.79 -5.56 7.90
C GLN A 34 -5.19 -4.82 6.62
N ALA A 35 -6.35 -4.15 6.61
CA ALA A 35 -6.77 -3.33 5.47
C ALA A 35 -5.78 -2.20 5.17
N TRP A 36 -5.25 -1.53 6.20
CA TRP A 36 -4.20 -0.52 6.01
C TRP A 36 -2.90 -1.10 5.45
N LEU A 37 -2.49 -2.30 5.89
CA LEU A 37 -1.31 -2.97 5.34
C LEU A 37 -1.49 -3.35 3.87
N LYS A 38 -2.67 -3.83 3.48
CA LYS A 38 -3.00 -4.10 2.06
C LYS A 38 -2.88 -2.84 1.20
N LEU A 39 -3.32 -1.69 1.71
CA LEU A 39 -3.15 -0.41 1.01
C LEU A 39 -1.68 0.02 0.92
N ALA A 40 -0.89 -0.20 1.98
CA ALA A 40 0.55 0.07 1.96
C ALA A 40 1.26 -0.78 0.90
N GLU A 41 0.92 -2.07 0.83
CA GLU A 41 1.45 -3.01 -0.14
C GLU A 41 1.06 -2.63 -1.57
N HIS A 42 -0.19 -2.22 -1.80
CA HIS A 42 -0.60 -1.74 -3.11
C HIS A 42 0.23 -0.53 -3.56
N VAL A 43 0.49 0.43 -2.66
CA VAL A 43 1.37 1.58 -2.98
C VAL A 43 2.79 1.12 -3.29
N ARG A 44 3.32 0.11 -2.59
CA ARG A 44 4.64 -0.47 -2.88
C ARG A 44 4.70 -1.03 -4.30
N VAL A 45 3.73 -1.85 -4.66
CA VAL A 45 3.63 -2.46 -6.00
C VAL A 45 3.54 -1.39 -7.09
N TRP A 46 2.70 -0.36 -6.91
CA TRP A 46 2.61 0.74 -7.88
C TRP A 46 3.90 1.55 -8.03
N GLN A 47 4.67 1.70 -6.95
CA GLN A 47 5.96 2.38 -7.00
C GLN A 47 7.03 1.52 -7.68
N GLU A 48 6.99 0.20 -7.52
CA GLU A 48 7.91 -0.73 -8.17
C GLU A 48 7.57 -0.94 -9.67
N ASP A 49 6.29 -1.13 -10.00
CA ASP A 49 5.81 -1.30 -11.38
C ASP A 49 5.86 0.01 -12.17
N GLY A 50 5.61 1.15 -11.52
CA GLY A 50 5.74 2.48 -12.11
C GLY A 50 7.19 2.84 -12.48
N VAL A 51 8.17 2.21 -11.82
CA VAL A 51 9.60 2.33 -12.17
C VAL A 51 9.98 1.33 -13.28
N ALA A 52 9.37 0.14 -13.29
CA ALA A 52 9.62 -0.87 -14.33
C ALA A 52 9.03 -0.51 -15.70
N ASN A 53 7.98 0.32 -15.77
CA ASN A 53 7.30 0.66 -17.02
C ASN A 53 7.75 1.97 -17.68
N VAL A 54 8.89 2.54 -17.25
CA VAL A 54 9.61 3.53 -18.08
C VAL A 54 10.45 2.77 -19.10
N SER A 55 9.79 2.02 -19.99
CA SER A 55 10.42 1.68 -21.27
C SER A 55 10.69 3.00 -21.98
N PRO A 56 11.93 3.32 -22.38
CA PRO A 56 12.14 4.42 -23.30
C PRO A 56 11.35 4.05 -24.56
N LEU A 57 10.34 4.85 -24.89
CA LEU A 57 9.68 4.79 -26.19
C LEU A 57 10.77 4.57 -27.25
N PRO A 58 10.68 3.55 -28.12
CA PRO A 58 11.50 3.56 -29.31
C PRO A 58 11.13 4.87 -30.03
N ALA A 59 12.08 5.78 -30.11
CA ALA A 59 11.94 7.00 -30.90
C ALA A 59 11.42 6.57 -32.26
N GLY A 60 10.16 6.90 -32.51
CA GLY A 60 9.39 6.36 -33.60
C GLY A 60 10.16 6.53 -34.89
N ALA A 61 10.40 5.40 -35.55
CA ALA A 61 10.52 5.33 -36.99
C ALA A 61 9.35 6.11 -37.61
N GLY A 62 9.63 7.33 -38.03
CA GLY A 62 8.80 8.15 -38.90
C GLY A 62 9.55 8.35 -40.20
N THR A 63 9.49 7.35 -41.08
CA THR A 63 9.84 7.51 -42.49
C THR A 63 8.80 8.40 -43.16
N ARG A 64 9.20 9.41 -43.96
CA ARG A 64 8.89 9.53 -45.40
C ARG A 64 9.02 10.95 -45.97
N VAL A 65 9.68 10.95 -47.14
CA VAL A 65 9.75 11.88 -48.30
C VAL A 65 10.34 13.27 -48.10
#